data_AF-A0A1V9XYP8-F1
#
_entry.id   AF-A0A1V9XYP8-F1
#
_cell.length_a   1.000
_cell.length_b   1.000
_cell.length_c   1.000
_cell.angle_alpha   90.00
_cell.angle_beta   90.00
_cell.angle_gamma   90.00
#
_symmetry.space_group_name_H-M   'P 1'
#
loop_
_entity.id
_entity.type
_entity.pdbx_description
1 polymer ?
#
loop_
_entity_poly.entity_id
_entity_poly.type
_entity_poly.pdbx_seq_one_letter_code
_entity_poly.pdbx_strand_id
1 'polypeptide(L)'
;MFFVGQPNGQLSKATSNDEIVAVKKSLREEQQVYGDLVELTVDEHYTNLTLKVIQMIKYLSDNEQCKFIFKADDDTFARLDLMVAELASRKLDQWLYWGYFTGRASVYHKG
;
A
#
# COMPACT_ATOMS: atom_id res chain seq x y z
N MET A 1 3.95 -7.48 2.67
CA MET A 1 2.88 -7.50 1.67
C MET A 1 2.87 -6.17 0.96
N PHE A 2 3.06 -6.21 -0.35
CA PHE A 2 3.05 -5.04 -1.22
C PHE A 2 1.79 -5.07 -2.08
N PHE A 3 1.13 -3.93 -2.23
CA PHE A 3 -0.09 -3.82 -3.01
C PHE A 3 0.18 -3.03 -4.27
N VAL A 4 -0.11 -3.63 -5.42
CA VAL A 4 0.19 -3.06 -6.74
C VAL A 4 -1.10 -2.87 -7.50
N GLY A 5 -1.36 -1.68 -8.04
CA GLY A 5 -2.50 -1.43 -8.91
C GLY A 5 -2.34 -2.04 -10.30
N GLN A 6 -3.44 -2.20 -11.02
CA GLN A 6 -3.38 -2.64 -12.42
C GLN A 6 -2.87 -1.51 -13.32
N PRO A 7 -2.11 -1.82 -14.37
CA PRO A 7 -1.65 -0.82 -15.33
C PRO A 7 -2.71 -0.43 -16.38
N ASN A 8 -4.01 -0.56 -16.11
CA ASN A 8 -5.05 -0.60 -17.15
C ASN A 8 -5.63 0.76 -17.60
N GLY A 9 -5.23 1.89 -16.99
CA GLY A 9 -5.80 3.19 -17.31
C GLY A 9 -4.77 4.26 -17.65
N GLN A 10 -4.17 4.25 -18.85
CA GLN A 10 -3.12 5.21 -19.24
C GLN A 10 -1.87 5.16 -18.33
N LEU A 11 -1.00 4.20 -18.61
CA LEU A 11 0.41 4.58 -18.68
C LEU A 11 0.50 5.70 -19.71
N SER A 12 1.16 6.79 -19.33
CA SER A 12 1.33 7.97 -20.17
C SER A 12 1.71 7.57 -21.61
N LYS A 13 1.41 8.43 -22.59
CA LYS A 13 1.82 8.29 -24.01
C LYS A 13 3.34 8.02 -24.24
N ALA A 14 4.14 7.81 -23.20
CA ALA A 14 5.58 7.58 -23.22
C ALA A 14 6.01 6.11 -23.00
N THR A 15 5.17 5.21 -22.45
CA THR A 15 5.60 3.82 -22.17
C THR A 15 5.17 2.87 -23.29
N SER A 16 6.14 2.22 -23.92
CA SER A 16 5.89 1.26 -25.00
C SER A 16 5.22 -0.02 -24.48
N ASN A 17 4.42 -0.69 -25.31
CA ASN A 17 3.81 -1.98 -24.92
C ASN A 17 4.85 -3.02 -24.49
N ASP A 18 6.06 -2.98 -25.05
CA ASP A 18 7.15 -3.89 -24.72
C ASP A 18 7.65 -3.69 -23.28
N GLU A 19 7.72 -2.45 -22.80
CA GLU A 19 8.08 -2.13 -21.42
C GLU A 19 7.03 -2.64 -20.42
N ILE A 20 5.74 -2.51 -20.75
CA ILE A 20 4.65 -3.03 -19.92
C ILE A 20 4.75 -4.55 -19.78
N VAL A 21 5.03 -5.24 -20.89
CA VAL A 21 5.20 -6.69 -20.90
C VAL A 21 6.41 -7.09 -20.08
N ALA A 22 7.53 -6.37 -20.19
CA ALA A 22 8.73 -6.62 -19.41
C ALA A 22 8.50 -6.45 -17.90
N VAL A 23 7.85 -5.36 -17.47
CA VAL A 23 7.51 -5.11 -16.06
C VAL A 23 6.56 -6.19 -15.52
N LYS A 24 5.51 -6.54 -16.27
CA LYS A 24 4.60 -7.63 -15.85
C LYS A 24 5.31 -8.97 -15.72
N LYS A 25 6.29 -9.25 -16.58
CA LYS A 25 7.11 -10.46 -16.48
C LYS A 25 7.96 -10.44 -15.21
N SER A 26 8.64 -9.32 -14.93
CA SER A 26 9.44 -9.14 -13.72
C SER A 26 8.62 -9.31 -12.44
N LEU A 27 7.43 -8.71 -12.37
CA LEU A 27 6.53 -8.84 -11.22
C LEU A 27 6.08 -10.28 -10.99
N ARG A 28 5.85 -11.05 -12.06
CA ARG A 28 5.50 -12.47 -11.95
C ARG A 28 6.67 -13.30 -11.42
N GLU A 29 7.88 -13.01 -11.88
CA GLU A 29 9.10 -13.68 -11.40
C GLU A 29 9.35 -13.34 -9.93
N GLU A 30 9.23 -12.07 -9.53
CA GLU A 30 9.30 -11.63 -8.14
C GLU A 30 8.24 -12.32 -7.27
N GLN A 31 6.99 -12.36 -7.73
CA GLN A 31 5.91 -13.02 -7.00
C GLN A 31 6.12 -14.52 -6.84
N GLN A 32 6.74 -15.19 -7.81
CA GLN A 32 7.12 -16.60 -7.68
C GLN A 32 8.19 -16.84 -6.62
N VAL A 33 9.05 -15.86 -6.38
CA VAL A 33 10.15 -15.95 -5.41
C VAL A 33 9.68 -15.58 -4.00
N TYR A 34 8.94 -14.48 -3.84
CA TYR A 34 8.60 -13.91 -2.54
C TYR A 34 7.15 -14.13 -2.09
N GLY A 35 6.22 -14.20 -3.04
CA GLY A 35 4.81 -14.51 -2.76
C GLY A 35 4.04 -13.45 -1.97
N ASP A 36 4.55 -12.22 -1.87
CA ASP A 36 4.01 -11.17 -1.00
C ASP A 36 3.42 -9.96 -1.74
N LEU A 37 3.32 -10.03 -3.06
CA LEU A 37 2.61 -9.05 -3.90
C LEU A 37 1.11 -9.38 -3.98
N VAL A 38 0.28 -8.35 -3.87
CA VAL A 38 -1.16 -8.39 -4.07
C VAL A 38 -1.55 -7.42 -5.17
N GLU A 39 -2.08 -7.94 -6.28
CA GLU A 39 -2.59 -7.13 -7.37
C GLU A 39 -4.01 -6.64 -7.05
N LEU A 40 -4.19 -5.32 -7.01
CA LEU A 40 -5.46 -4.66 -6.74
C LEU A 40 -6.21 -4.39 -8.03
N THR A 41 -7.54 -4.48 -8.00
CA THR A 41 -8.44 -4.14 -9.12
C THR A 41 -8.65 -2.63 -9.29
N VAL A 42 -7.59 -1.83 -9.13
CA VAL A 42 -7.60 -0.37 -9.23
C VAL A 42 -6.40 0.07 -10.06
N ASP A 43 -6.58 1.05 -10.94
CA ASP A 43 -5.50 1.55 -11.77
C ASP A 43 -4.39 2.24 -10.97
N GLU A 44 -3.15 2.02 -11.40
CA GLU A 44 -1.93 2.55 -10.79
C GLU A 44 -1.76 4.06 -11.05
N HIS A 45 -2.55 4.88 -10.36
CA HIS A 45 -2.51 6.35 -10.45
C HIS A 45 -2.54 7.01 -9.09
N TYR A 46 -1.88 8.17 -8.99
CA TYR A 46 -1.86 8.96 -7.76
C TYR A 46 -3.27 9.39 -7.33
N THR A 47 -4.12 9.77 -8.29
CA THR A 47 -5.51 10.16 -8.03
C THR A 47 -6.36 9.03 -7.44
N ASN A 48 -5.91 7.78 -7.58
CA ASN A 48 -6.60 6.60 -7.08
C ASN A 48 -6.07 6.14 -5.72
N LEU A 49 -5.16 6.87 -5.06
CA LEU A 49 -4.59 6.47 -3.77
C LEU A 49 -5.65 6.09 -2.73
N THR A 50 -6.72 6.89 -2.60
CA THR A 50 -7.82 6.61 -1.68
C THR A 50 -8.51 5.28 -2.02
N LEU A 51 -8.75 5.01 -3.31
CA LEU A 51 -9.35 3.75 -3.75
C LEU A 51 -8.42 2.56 -3.47
N LYS A 52 -7.11 2.73 -3.67
CA LYS A 52 -6.12 1.70 -3.32
C LYS A 52 -6.15 1.39 -1.83
N VAL A 53 -6.14 2.42 -0.97
CA VAL A 53 -6.21 2.22 0.50
C VAL A 53 -7.47 1.45 0.88
N ILE A 54 -8.62 1.76 0.30
CA ILE A 54 -9.87 1.02 0.56
C ILE A 54 -9.74 -0.45 0.15
N GLN A 55 -9.18 -0.73 -1.04
CA GLN A 55 -8.98 -2.11 -1.50
C GLN A 55 -7.95 -2.88 -0.65
N MET A 56 -6.87 -2.22 -0.21
CA MET A 56 -5.88 -2.79 0.70
C MET A 56 -6.53 -3.23 2.02
N ILE A 57 -7.30 -2.33 2.65
CA ILE A 57 -7.99 -2.63 3.92
C ILE A 57 -8.98 -3.79 3.74
N LYS A 58 -9.73 -3.79 2.63
CA LYS A 58 -10.66 -4.88 2.32
C LYS A 58 -9.93 -6.21 2.16
N TYR A 59 -8.86 -6.24 1.37
CA TYR A 59 -8.04 -7.44 1.20
C TYR A 59 -7.52 -7.97 2.54
N LEU A 60 -6.93 -7.10 3.36
CA LEU A 60 -6.39 -7.48 4.67
C LEU A 60 -7.49 -8.02 5.58
N SER A 61 -8.67 -7.39 5.59
CA SER A 61 -9.81 -7.86 6.38
C SER A 61 -10.32 -9.24 5.95
N ASP A 62 -10.27 -9.53 4.65
CA ASP A 62 -10.82 -10.77 4.09
C ASP A 62 -9.81 -11.93 4.13
N ASN A 63 -8.51 -11.65 4.12
CA ASN A 63 -7.46 -12.67 3.90
C ASN A 63 -6.46 -12.80 5.07
N GLU A 64 -6.31 -11.78 5.91
CA GLU A 64 -5.26 -11.75 6.93
C GLU A 64 -5.83 -11.72 8.36
N GLN A 65 -5.24 -12.51 9.25
CA GLN A 65 -5.55 -12.46 10.68
C GLN A 65 -4.45 -11.71 11.42
N CYS A 66 -4.58 -10.39 11.48
CA CYS A 66 -3.64 -9.52 12.19
C CYS A 66 -4.33 -8.70 13.28
N LYS A 67 -3.59 -8.39 14.36
CA LYS A 67 -4.07 -7.50 15.44
C LYS A 67 -3.88 -6.02 15.11
N PHE A 68 -2.86 -5.72 14.30
CA PHE A 68 -2.47 -4.38 13.93
C PHE A 68 -2.05 -4.36 12.46
N ILE A 69 -2.37 -3.26 11.78
CA ILE A 69 -1.92 -2.99 10.41
C ILE A 69 -1.00 -1.77 10.47
N PHE A 70 0.19 -1.92 9.91
CA PHE A 70 1.09 -0.80 9.66
C PHE A 70 1.11 -0.51 8.16
N LYS A 71 0.62 0.66 7.77
CA LYS A 71 0.67 1.16 6.40
C LYS A 71 1.79 2.19 6.30
N ALA A 72 2.71 1.96 5.36
CA ALA A 72 3.80 2.87 5.04
C ALA A 72 4.02 2.87 3.51
N ASP A 73 4.70 3.89 3.03
CA ASP A 73 5.14 3.96 1.64
C ASP A 73 6.52 3.27 1.52
N ASP A 74 6.95 2.94 0.30
CA ASP A 74 8.18 2.19 0.03
C ASP A 74 9.47 2.98 0.35
N ASP A 75 9.36 4.30 0.48
CA ASP A 75 10.42 5.23 0.87
C ASP A 75 10.41 5.57 2.38
N THR A 76 9.63 4.84 3.19
CA THR A 76 9.53 5.07 4.64
C THR A 76 10.52 4.23 5.45
N PHE A 77 11.28 4.88 6.34
CA PHE A 77 12.05 4.18 7.38
C PHE A 77 11.25 4.04 8.68
N ALA A 78 11.00 2.80 9.12
CA ALA A 78 10.25 2.49 10.34
C ALA A 78 11.09 1.74 11.38
N ARG A 79 11.07 2.22 12.63
CA ARG A 79 11.67 1.54 13.80
C ARG A 79 10.71 0.49 14.35
N LEU A 80 10.59 -0.61 13.60
CA LEU A 80 9.66 -1.70 13.91
C LEU A 80 9.91 -2.32 15.29
N ASP A 81 11.16 -2.35 15.75
CA ASP A 81 11.54 -2.81 17.09
C ASP A 81 10.83 -2.02 18.20
N LEU A 82 10.83 -0.68 18.08
CA LEU A 82 10.18 0.19 19.04
C LEU A 82 8.65 0.13 18.92
N MET A 83 8.14 0.06 17.68
CA MET A 83 6.71 -0.03 17.44
C MET A 83 6.11 -1.32 18.01
N VAL A 84 6.76 -2.46 17.79
CA VAL A 84 6.30 -3.76 18.32
C VAL A 84 6.36 -3.77 19.84
N ALA A 85 7.42 -3.24 20.47
CA ALA A 85 7.53 -3.15 21.92
C ALA A 85 6.39 -2.30 22.52
N GLU A 86 6.10 -1.15 21.92
CA GLU A 86 5.00 -0.28 22.34
C GLU A 86 3.64 -0.97 22.18
N LEU A 87 3.37 -1.59 21.02
CA LEU A 87 2.11 -2.30 20.76
C LEU A 87 1.91 -3.52 21.69
N ALA A 88 2.98 -4.22 22.05
CA ALA A 88 2.93 -5.37 22.96
C ALA A 88 2.57 -4.97 24.41
N SER A 89 2.93 -3.75 24.82
CA SER A 89 2.63 -3.24 26.16
C SER A 89 1.19 -2.72 26.31
N ARG A 90 0.47 -2.53 25.20
CA ARG A 90 -0.89 -1.97 25.18
C ARG A 90 -1.95 -3.01 25.50
N LYS A 91 -2.99 -2.58 26.20
CA LYS A 91 -4.23 -3.36 26.35
C LYS A 91 -5.00 -3.33 25.03
N LEU A 92 -5.43 -4.49 24.57
CA LEU A 92 -6.12 -4.69 23.29
C LEU A 92 -7.63 -4.38 23.36
N ASP A 93 -8.10 -3.77 24.44
CA ASP A 93 -9.51 -3.44 24.68
C ASP A 93 -9.95 -2.12 24.04
N GLN A 94 -9.05 -1.43 23.33
CA GLN A 94 -9.31 -0.14 22.68
C GLN A 94 -8.94 -0.17 21.19
N TRP A 95 -9.72 0.54 20.38
CA TRP A 95 -9.38 0.78 18.98
C TRP A 95 -8.15 1.70 18.89
N LEU A 96 -7.21 1.35 18.01
CA LEU A 96 -5.97 2.08 17.82
C LEU A 96 -5.90 2.67 16.42
N TYR A 97 -5.75 3.98 16.34
CA TYR A 97 -5.28 4.69 15.17
C TYR A 97 -4.14 5.59 15.60
N TRP A 98 -2.94 5.33 15.08
CA TRP A 98 -1.71 5.96 15.54
C TRP A 98 -0.90 6.47 14.36
N GLY A 99 -0.48 7.73 14.46
CA GLY A 99 0.27 8.41 13.41
C GLY A 99 0.31 9.91 13.66
N TYR A 100 0.90 10.63 12.71
CA TYR A 100 0.93 12.09 12.72
C TYR A 100 -0.39 12.65 12.19
N PHE A 101 -1.11 13.38 13.04
CA PHE A 101 -2.32 14.11 12.64
C PHE A 101 -2.10 15.60 12.80
N THR A 102 -2.21 16.33 11.69
CA THR A 102 -2.31 17.79 11.72
C THR A 102 -3.65 18.21 11.14
N GLY A 103 -4.52 18.76 11.98
CA GLY A 103 -5.79 19.36 11.54
C GLY A 103 -5.60 20.68 10.77
N ARG A 104 -4.35 21.07 10.47
CA ARG A 104 -4.00 22.32 9.79
C ARG A 104 -3.53 22.10 8.34
N ALA A 105 -3.70 20.89 7.81
CA ALA A 105 -3.33 20.60 6.42
C ALA A 105 -4.12 21.51 5.47
N SER A 106 -3.40 22.28 4.65
CA SER A 106 -4.00 23.15 3.64
C SER A 106 -4.29 22.33 2.39
N VAL A 107 -5.47 22.52 1.79
CA VAL A 107 -5.80 21.89 0.50
C VAL A 107 -5.06 22.63 -0.60
N TYR A 108 -4.09 21.97 -1.22
CA TYR A 108 -3.43 22.49 -2.41
C TYR A 108 -4.33 22.25 -3.62
N HIS A 109 -4.83 23.33 -4.22
CA HIS A 109 -5.73 23.26 -5.38
C HIS A 109 -4.98 23.11 -6.71
N LYS A 110 -3.66 23.18 -6.72
CA LYS A 110 -2.79 22.98 -7.89
C LYS A 110 -1.47 22.32 -7.48
N GLY A 111 -1.02 21.36 -8.29
CA GLY A 111 0.28 20.70 -8.24
C GLY A 111 0.92 20.74 -9.62
#